data_AF-A0A6M1RJD5-F1
#
_entry.id   AF-A0A6M1RJD5-F1
#
_cell.length_a   1.000
_cell.length_b   1.000
_cell.length_c   1.000
_cell.angle_alpha   90.00
_cell.angle_beta   90.00
_cell.angle_gamma   90.00
#
_symmetry.space_group_name_H-M   'P 1'
#
loop_
_entity.id
_entity.type
_entity.pdbx_description
1 polymer ?
#
loop_
_entity_poly.entity_id
_entity_poly.type
_entity_poly.pdbx_seq_one_letter_code
_entity_poly.pdbx_strand_id
1 'polypeptide(L)' 'MAVTAKHLLKIYQDRASMQALGVTHPPTHIVEGTARLVEVLSKLPPEEKILIECAGKTLFIRETNGEVLAEIDPRISRDR' A
#
# COMPACT_ATOMS: atom_id res chain seq x y z
N MET A 1 2.08 -15.35 3.55
CA MET A 1 3.54 -15.19 3.32
C MET A 1 3.93 -13.87 3.96
N ALA A 2 4.72 -13.87 5.03
CA ALA A 2 5.13 -12.62 5.68
C ALA A 2 6.21 -11.93 4.84
N VAL A 3 6.05 -10.64 4.58
CA VAL A 3 6.98 -9.80 3.82
C VAL A 3 7.37 -8.63 4.70
N THR A 4 8.61 -8.12 4.54
CA THR A 4 9.04 -6.96 5.33
C THR A 4 8.46 -5.67 4.75
N ALA A 5 8.26 -4.66 5.61
CA ALA A 5 7.80 -3.34 5.18
C ALA A 5 8.72 -2.74 4.11
N LYS A 6 10.04 -2.90 4.25
CA LYS A 6 11.03 -2.45 3.25
C LYS A 6 10.84 -3.12 1.88
N HIS A 7 10.60 -4.42 1.87
CA HIS A 7 10.41 -5.16 0.62
C HIS A 7 9.15 -4.69 -0.12
N LEU A 8 8.04 -4.55 0.61
CA LEU A 8 6.79 -4.04 0.04
C LEU A 8 6.91 -2.59 -0.40
N LEU A 9 7.55 -1.73 0.41
CA LEU A 9 7.76 -0.32 0.08
C LEU A 9 8.47 -0.19 -1.27
N LYS A 10 9.52 -0.98 -1.50
CA LYS A 10 10.27 -0.95 -2.76
C LYS A 10 9.39 -1.30 -3.96
N ILE A 11 8.59 -2.37 -3.86
CA ILE A 11 7.65 -2.77 -4.93
C ILE A 11 6.66 -1.65 -5.24
N TYR A 12 6.09 -1.02 -4.22
CA TYR A 12 5.08 0.03 -4.42
C TYR A 12 5.68 1.36 -4.88
N GLN A 13 6.93 1.67 -4.53
CA GLN A 13 7.68 2.78 -5.11
C GLN A 13 7.94 2.56 -6.61
N ASP A 14 8.33 1.34 -7.00
CA ASP A 14 8.55 1.02 -8.41
C ASP A 14 7.23 1.12 -9.21
N ARG A 15 6.11 0.64 -8.64
CA ARG A 15 4.77 0.82 -9.23
C ARG A 15 4.37 2.29 -9.36
N ALA A 16 4.58 3.09 -8.31
CA ALA A 16 4.28 4.52 -8.34
C ALA A 16 5.09 5.23 -9.43
N SER A 17 6.37 4.86 -9.58
CA SER A 17 7.23 5.38 -10.65
C SER A 17 6.72 5.01 -12.04
N MET A 18 6.34 3.74 -12.27
CA MET A 18 5.75 3.30 -13.54
C MET A 18 4.45 4.04 -13.88
N GLN A 19 3.62 4.34 -12.88
CA GLN A 19 2.40 5.13 -13.05
C GLN A 19 2.73 6.59 -13.40
N ALA A 20 3.66 7.21 -12.67
CA ALA A 20 4.07 8.59 -12.91
C ALA A 20 4.73 8.80 -14.28
N LEU A 21 5.47 7.80 -14.76
CA LEU A 21 6.10 7.79 -16.09
C LEU A 21 5.14 7.43 -17.23
N GLY A 22 3.88 7.09 -16.94
CA GLY A 22 2.92 6.65 -17.96
C GLY A 22 3.23 5.27 -18.57
N VAL A 23 4.12 4.49 -17.95
CA VAL A 23 4.39 3.09 -18.35
C VAL A 23 3.12 2.23 -18.14
N THR A 24 2.34 2.56 -17.12
CA THR A 24 1.02 1.97 -16.85
C THR A 24 -0.03 3.06 -16.73
N HIS A 25 -1.26 2.76 -17.17
CA HIS A 25 -2.41 3.68 -17.11
C HIS A 25 -3.55 3.12 -16.25
N PRO A 26 -3.33 2.87 -14.95
CA PRO A 26 -4.41 2.40 -14.09
C PRO A 26 -5.41 3.54 -13.82
N PRO A 27 -6.65 3.22 -13.40
CA PRO A 27 -7.61 4.22 -12.94
C PRO A 27 -7.07 5.09 -11.80
N THR A 28 -7.54 6.33 -11.68
CA THR A 28 -7.10 7.32 -10.67
C THR A 28 -7.08 6.76 -9.25
N HIS A 29 -8.13 6.04 -8.85
CA HIS A 29 -8.24 5.46 -7.51
C HIS A 29 -7.14 4.42 -7.18
N ILE A 30 -6.59 3.75 -8.20
CA ILE A 30 -5.45 2.84 -8.04
C ILE A 30 -4.14 3.62 -7.87
N VAL A 31 -3.98 4.74 -8.58
CA VAL A 31 -2.82 5.65 -8.41
C VAL A 31 -2.81 6.22 -7.00
N GLU A 32 -3.96 6.72 -6.53
CA GLU A 32 -4.14 7.23 -5.16
C GLU A 32 -3.87 6.14 -4.12
N GLY A 33 -4.41 4.93 -4.31
CA GLY A 33 -4.16 3.79 -3.43
C GLY A 33 -2.69 3.38 -3.39
N THR A 34 -2.00 3.44 -4.53
CA THR A 34 -0.56 3.17 -4.64
C THR A 34 0.25 4.20 -3.87
N ALA A 35 -0.06 5.50 -4.03
CA ALA A 35 0.60 6.57 -3.30
C ALA A 35 0.39 6.43 -1.77
N ARG A 36 -0.83 6.12 -1.35
CA ARG A 36 -1.16 5.91 0.07
C ARG A 36 -0.44 4.70 0.67
N LEU A 37 -0.29 3.61 -0.10
CA LEU A 37 0.50 2.44 0.31
C LEU A 37 1.97 2.82 0.52
N VAL A 38 2.57 3.57 -0.40
CA VAL A 38 3.95 4.05 -0.25
C VAL A 38 4.09 4.92 1.00
N GLU A 39 3.16 5.84 1.22
CA GLU A 39 3.17 6.73 2.39
C GLU A 39 3.11 5.93 3.69
N VAL A 40 2.18 4.98 3.82
CA VAL A 40 2.05 4.14 5.01
C VAL A 40 3.31 3.30 5.23
N LEU A 41 3.77 2.58 4.21
CA LEU A 41 4.92 1.68 4.31
C LEU A 41 6.22 2.43 4.64
N SER A 42 6.36 3.69 4.20
CA SER A 42 7.53 4.54 4.52
C SER A 42 7.64 4.92 6.00
N LYS A 43 6.55 4.83 6.76
CA LYS A 43 6.51 5.15 8.19
C LYS A 43 6.77 3.94 9.09
N LEU A 44 6.73 2.74 8.53
CA LEU A 44 6.94 1.49 9.28
C LEU A 44 8.44 1.18 9.42
N PRO A 45 8.85 0.49 10.50
CA PRO A 45 10.21 -0.03 10.62
C PRO A 45 10.54 -0.93 9.42
N PRO A 46 11.71 -0.81 8.78
CA PRO A 46 12.00 -1.49 7.52
C PRO A 46 11.95 -3.03 7.62
N GLU A 47 12.35 -3.57 8.77
CA GLU A 47 12.36 -5.01 9.05
C GLU A 47 11.05 -5.52 9.66
N GLU A 48 10.04 -4.65 9.82
CA GLU A 48 8.73 -5.00 10.36
C GLU A 48 8.08 -6.05 9.46
N LYS A 49 7.62 -7.15 10.06
CA LYS A 49 6.96 -8.23 9.32
C LYS A 49 5.47 -7.91 9.28
N ILE A 50 4.98 -7.66 8.07
CA ILE A 50 3.59 -7.29 7.87
C ILE A 50 2.85 -8.30 7.01
N LEU A 51 1.55 -8.37 7.25
CA LEU A 51 0.55 -9.10 6.49
C LEU A 51 -0.31 -8.07 5.75
N ILE A 52 -0.52 -8.31 4.47
CA ILE A 52 -1.50 -7.56 3.69
C ILE A 52 -2.72 -8.47 3.53
N GLU A 53 -3.85 -8.01 4.03
CA GLU A 53 -5.12 -8.71 3.95
C GLU A 53 -6.15 -7.87 3.20
N CYS A 54 -6.92 -8.52 2.33
CA CYS A 54 -8.09 -7.91 1.73
C CYS A 54 -9.33 -8.41 2.44
N ALA A 55 -10.10 -7.50 3.06
CA ALA A 55 -11.45 -7.82 3.52
C ALA A 55 -12.46 -7.02 2.69
N GLY A 56 -13.15 -7.72 1.78
CA GLY A 56 -13.99 -7.08 0.79
C GLY A 56 -13.18 -6.21 -0.17
N LYS A 57 -13.40 -4.90 -0.14
CA LYS A 57 -12.68 -3.93 -0.98
C LYS A 57 -11.57 -3.19 -0.23
N THR A 58 -11.44 -3.42 1.07
CA THR A 58 -10.48 -2.73 1.93
C THR A 58 -9.22 -3.55 2.10
N LEU A 59 -8.07 -2.89 1.96
CA LEU A 59 -6.75 -3.43 2.24
C LEU A 59 -6.35 -3.08 3.68
N PHE A 60 -5.99 -4.10 4.45
CA PHE A 60 -5.44 -3.98 5.79
C PHE A 60 -3.97 -4.33 5.75
N ILE A 61 -3.13 -3.46 6.30
CA ILE A 61 -1.75 -3.78 6.65
C ILE A 61 -1.76 -4.11 8.13
N ARG A 62 -1.38 -5.33 8.47
CA ARG A 62 -1.33 -5.83 9.84
C ARG A 62 0.08 -6.26 10.21
N GLU A 63 0.40 -6.20 11.49
CA GLU A 63 1.53 -6.96 12.03
C GLU A 63 1.24 -8.46 11.98
N THR A 64 2.29 -9.28 12.05
CA THR A 64 2.15 -10.73 12.14
C THR A 64 1.39 -11.23 13.39
N ASN A 65 1.24 -10.40 14.42
CA ASN A 65 0.44 -10.68 15.62
C ASN A 65 -1.07 -10.39 15.44
N GLY A 66 -1.48 -9.82 14.31
CA GLY A 66 -2.88 -9.48 13.99
C GLY A 66 -3.26 -8.00 14.24
N GLU A 67 -2.38 -7.19 14.83
CA GLU A 67 -2.59 -5.75 15.04
C GLU A 67 -2.70 -5.01 13.70
N VAL A 68 -3.69 -4.10 13.58
CA VAL A 68 -3.87 -3.29 12.37
C VAL A 68 -2.96 -2.07 12.41
N LEU A 69 -2.00 -2.02 11.48
CA LEU A 69 -1.11 -0.87 11.31
C LEU A 69 -1.70 0.19 10.39
N ALA A 70 -2.45 -0.23 9.37
CA ALA A 70 -3.13 0.69 8.47
C ALA A 70 -4.32 0.06 7.75
N GLU A 71 -5.24 0.93 7.35
CA GLU A 71 -6.39 0.60 6.53
C GLU A 71 -6.42 1.50 5.29
N ILE A 72 -6.62 0.89 4.12
CA ILE A 72 -6.69 1.56 2.83
C ILE A 72 -7.93 1.08 2.11
N ASP A 73 -8.95 1.95 2.03
CA ASP A 73 -10.08 1.74 1.14
C ASP A 73 -9.80 2.45 -0.20
N PRO A 74 -9.57 1.71 -1.29
CA PRO A 74 -9.27 2.27 -2.61
C PRO A 74 -10.49 3.00 -3.23
N ARG A 75 -11.67 2.99 -2.61
CA ARG A 75 -12.84 3.76 -3.07
C ARG A 75 -12.96 5.13 -2.42
N ILE A 76 -12.22 5.39 -1.34
CA ILE A 76 -12.22 6.70 -0.71
C ILE A 76 -11.19 7.56 -1.46
N SER A 77 -11.57 7.98 -2.68
CA SER A 77 -11.06 9.23 -3.23
C SER A 77 -11.48 10.32 -2.25
N ARG A 78 -10.52 11.04 -1.66
CA ARG A 78 -10.84 12.30 -0.98
C ARG A 78 -11.19 13.31 -2.07
N ASP A 79 -12.40 13.21 -2.58
CA ASP A 79 -13.04 14.33 -3.25
C ASP A 79 -13.38 15.34 -2.15
N ARG A 80 -12.52 16.34 -1.99
CA ARG A 80 -12.74 17.57 -1.23
C ARG A 80 -12.11 18.73 -1.96
#